data_AF-A0A9E7GP01-F1
#
_entry.id   AF-A0A9E7GP01-F1
#
_cell.length_a   1.000
_cell.length_b   1.000
_cell.length_c   1.000
_cell.angle_alpha   90.00
_cell.angle_beta   90.00
_cell.angle_gamma   90.00
#
_symmetry.space_group_name_H-M   'P 1'
#
loop_
_entity.id
_entity.type
_entity.pdbx_description
1 polymer ?
#
loop_
_entity_poly.entity_id
_entity_poly.type
_entity_poly.pdbx_seq_one_letter_code
_entity_poly.pdbx_strand_id
1 'polypeptide(L)'
;MRADGGGVQLKKVASFWMIRHPHPSSPPSSAVPLRFVAGPSGPPAAVAMAEAAVVLQKKRALRSQIRRELKVFSPAQREQEDVAIQNLVLNSPWFKSSKGLCAYISCEALREVDTSKIVAEVLKNSDAEHGLQVKKKLYVPRVEDKNSHMRMLRISKIEDLVANSMDILEPSPVDADQNECEDVMLATQPIDLFLLPGLAFDRHGRRLGRGGG
;
A
#
# COMPACT_ATOMS: atom_id res chain seq x y z
N MET A 1 13.48 31.41 -47.70
CA MET A 1 12.69 30.20 -47.97
C MET A 1 11.92 29.84 -46.70
N ARG A 2 10.58 29.90 -46.77
CA ARG A 2 9.66 29.38 -45.76
C ARG A 2 9.58 27.86 -45.88
N ALA A 3 9.49 27.16 -44.75
CA ALA A 3 8.57 26.06 -44.44
C ALA A 3 9.00 25.50 -43.06
N ASP A 4 8.29 25.72 -41.95
CA ASP A 4 7.00 25.17 -41.47
C ASP A 4 7.01 23.72 -40.97
N GLY A 5 6.35 23.53 -39.81
CA GLY A 5 5.71 22.28 -39.37
C GLY A 5 6.58 21.33 -38.53
N GLY A 6 6.27 20.99 -37.28
CA GLY A 6 5.06 21.23 -36.51
C GLY A 6 5.26 20.72 -35.08
N GLY A 7 4.93 21.58 -34.11
CA GLY A 7 4.75 21.19 -32.72
C GLY A 7 3.39 20.52 -32.55
N VAL A 8 3.34 19.42 -31.79
CA VAL A 8 2.09 18.82 -31.33
C VAL A 8 1.94 19.08 -29.84
N GLN A 9 1.03 20.00 -29.52
CA GLN A 9 0.45 20.20 -28.20
C GLN A 9 -0.30 18.93 -27.76
N LEU A 10 0.08 18.34 -26.63
CA LEU A 10 -0.80 17.44 -25.90
C LEU A 10 -1.75 18.26 -25.02
N LYS A 11 -3.00 18.34 -25.48
CA LYS A 11 -4.11 18.98 -24.78
C LYS A 11 -4.46 18.20 -23.52
N LYS A 12 -4.55 18.93 -22.40
CA LYS A 12 -5.23 18.52 -21.17
C LYS A 12 -6.69 18.19 -21.48
N VAL A 13 -7.15 17.02 -21.09
CA VAL A 13 -8.58 16.74 -20.88
C VAL A 13 -8.73 16.31 -19.43
N ALA A 14 -9.13 17.27 -18.59
CA ALA A 14 -9.64 17.02 -17.26
C ALA A 14 -11.14 16.76 -17.40
N SER A 15 -11.56 15.51 -17.28
CA SER A 15 -12.98 15.16 -17.19
C SER A 15 -13.37 15.12 -15.72
N PHE A 16 -13.98 16.23 -15.28
CA PHE A 16 -14.54 16.42 -13.95
C PHE A 16 -15.97 15.85 -13.95
N TRP A 17 -16.18 14.69 -13.33
CA TRP A 17 -17.53 14.18 -13.06
C TRP A 17 -17.90 14.52 -11.62
N MET A 18 -18.60 15.64 -11.43
CA MET A 18 -19.38 15.89 -10.22
C MET A 18 -20.71 15.17 -10.35
N ILE A 19 -20.86 14.04 -9.64
CA ILE A 19 -22.17 13.43 -9.42
C ILE A 19 -22.74 14.02 -8.13
N ARG A 20 -23.70 14.94 -8.28
CA ARG A 20 -24.57 15.37 -7.18
C ARG A 20 -25.61 14.27 -6.94
N HIS A 21 -25.61 13.69 -5.75
CA HIS A 21 -26.68 12.79 -5.31
C HIS A 21 -27.86 13.61 -4.77
N PRO A 22 -29.10 13.40 -5.25
CA PRO A 22 -30.30 13.90 -4.60
C PRO A 22 -30.67 13.03 -3.38
N HIS A 23 -31.09 13.69 -2.30
CA HIS A 23 -31.71 13.07 -1.12
C HIS A 23 -33.02 12.36 -1.49
N PRO A 24 -33.28 11.12 -1.01
CA PRO A 24 -34.60 10.51 -1.11
C PRO A 24 -35.47 10.82 0.12
N SER A 25 -36.63 11.43 -0.13
CA SER A 25 -37.77 11.54 0.78
C SER A 25 -38.50 10.20 0.91
N SER A 26 -38.84 9.80 2.14
CA SER A 26 -39.55 8.56 2.48
C SER A 26 -41.02 8.56 2.05
N PRO A 27 -41.55 7.47 1.43
CA PRO A 27 -42.99 7.22 1.32
C PRO A 27 -43.47 6.18 2.36
N PRO A 28 -44.80 6.08 2.62
CA PRO A 28 -45.34 5.35 3.76
C PRO A 28 -45.37 3.83 3.57
N SER A 29 -45.28 3.14 4.71
CA SER A 29 -45.35 1.69 4.88
C SER A 29 -46.68 1.11 4.41
N SER A 30 -46.64 0.25 3.39
CA SER A 30 -47.70 -0.72 3.11
C SER A 30 -47.05 -2.10 2.94
N ALA A 31 -47.38 -3.02 3.85
CA ALA A 31 -46.84 -4.36 3.86
C ALA A 31 -47.57 -5.23 2.82
N VAL A 32 -46.87 -5.57 1.73
CA VAL A 32 -47.27 -6.62 0.80
C VAL A 32 -46.33 -7.81 1.03
N PRO A 33 -46.82 -9.03 1.24
CA PRO A 33 -45.94 -10.18 1.48
C PRO A 33 -45.17 -10.52 0.20
N LEU A 34 -43.86 -10.25 0.22
CA LEU A 34 -42.92 -10.68 -0.81
C LEU A 34 -42.83 -12.22 -0.79
N ARG A 35 -43.37 -12.86 -1.83
CA ARG A 35 -43.04 -14.26 -2.15
C ARG A 35 -41.55 -14.33 -2.47
N PHE A 36 -40.80 -15.04 -1.65
CA PHE A 36 -39.41 -15.39 -1.90
C PHE A 36 -39.37 -16.38 -3.07
N VAL A 37 -39.13 -15.88 -4.29
CA VAL A 37 -38.72 -16.75 -5.40
C VAL A 37 -37.24 -17.00 -5.20
N ALA A 38 -36.89 -18.24 -4.82
CA ALA A 38 -35.50 -18.68 -4.76
C ALA A 38 -34.87 -18.49 -6.15
N GLY A 39 -33.98 -17.49 -6.25
CA GLY A 39 -33.10 -17.33 -7.40
C GLY A 39 -32.15 -18.52 -7.54
N PRO A 40 -31.49 -18.68 -8.69
CA PRO A 40 -30.62 -19.83 -8.95
C PRO A 40 -29.58 -19.93 -7.83
N SER A 41 -29.55 -21.10 -7.18
CA SER A 41 -28.54 -21.47 -6.21
C SER A 41 -27.16 -21.22 -6.82
N GLY A 42 -26.31 -20.45 -6.14
CA GLY A 42 -24.90 -20.31 -6.52
C GLY A 42 -24.21 -21.68 -6.66
N PRO A 43 -23.01 -21.74 -7.25
CA PRO A 43 -22.30 -23.00 -7.46
C PRO A 43 -22.21 -23.79 -6.13
N PRO A 44 -22.37 -25.12 -6.16
CA PRO A 44 -22.25 -25.94 -4.96
C PRO A 44 -20.93 -25.62 -4.23
N ALA A 45 -20.94 -25.59 -2.90
CA ALA A 45 -19.75 -25.24 -2.10
C ALA A 45 -18.49 -26.03 -2.52
N ALA A 46 -18.64 -27.28 -2.96
CA ALA A 46 -17.56 -28.10 -3.49
C ALA A 46 -16.92 -27.53 -4.77
N VAL A 47 -17.71 -26.95 -5.69
CA VAL A 47 -17.21 -26.32 -6.92
C VAL A 47 -16.44 -25.05 -6.59
N ALA A 48 -16.97 -24.20 -5.70
CA ALA A 48 -16.28 -22.99 -5.24
C ALA A 48 -14.96 -23.30 -4.52
N MET A 49 -14.93 -24.37 -3.71
CA MET A 49 -13.70 -24.84 -3.06
C MET A 49 -12.67 -25.36 -4.08
N ALA A 50 -13.10 -26.10 -5.10
CA ALA A 50 -12.23 -26.58 -6.16
C ALA A 50 -11.63 -25.41 -6.97
N GLU A 51 -12.45 -24.42 -7.33
CA GLU A 51 -11.98 -23.21 -8.01
C GLU A 51 -10.98 -22.42 -7.16
N ALA A 52 -11.26 -22.24 -5.86
CA ALA A 52 -10.35 -21.58 -4.93
C ALA A 52 -9.00 -22.33 -4.83
N ALA A 53 -9.02 -23.66 -4.77
CA ALA A 53 -7.81 -24.49 -4.76
C ALA A 53 -6.97 -24.30 -6.04
N VAL A 54 -7.62 -24.25 -7.20
CA VAL A 54 -6.94 -23.97 -8.48
C VAL A 54 -6.30 -22.58 -8.48
N VAL A 55 -7.00 -21.56 -7.97
CA VAL A 55 -6.44 -20.20 -7.84
C VAL A 55 -5.24 -20.18 -6.89
N LEU A 56 -5.32 -20.86 -5.75
CA LEU A 56 -4.20 -20.96 -4.79
C LEU A 56 -2.97 -21.63 -5.42
N GLN A 57 -3.18 -22.70 -6.19
CA GLN A 57 -2.10 -23.38 -6.92
C GLN A 57 -1.45 -22.46 -7.95
N LYS A 58 -2.24 -21.74 -8.75
CA LYS A 58 -1.74 -20.75 -9.72
C LYS A 58 -0.96 -19.63 -9.03
N LYS A 59 -1.47 -19.09 -7.92
CA LYS A 59 -0.75 -18.09 -7.12
C LYS A 59 0.57 -18.65 -6.59
N ARG A 60 0.61 -19.90 -6.09
CA ARG A 60 1.84 -20.54 -5.61
C ARG A 60 2.87 -20.71 -6.73
N ALA A 61 2.45 -21.18 -7.90
CA ALA A 61 3.32 -21.33 -9.07
C ALA A 61 3.92 -19.97 -9.50
N LEU A 62 3.07 -18.94 -9.57
CA LEU A 62 3.51 -17.59 -9.93
C LEU A 62 4.48 -17.00 -8.90
N ARG A 63 4.23 -17.16 -7.59
CA ARG A 63 5.17 -16.73 -6.54
C ARG A 63 6.55 -17.37 -6.73
N SER A 64 6.59 -18.67 -7.04
CA SER A 64 7.85 -19.37 -7.29
C SER A 64 8.57 -18.86 -8.53
N GLN A 65 7.84 -18.58 -9.60
CA GLN A 65 8.39 -17.99 -10.83
C GLN A 65 9.01 -16.61 -10.56
N ILE A 66 8.23 -15.69 -9.98
CA ILE A 66 8.67 -14.32 -9.73
C ILE A 66 9.88 -14.29 -8.78
N ARG A 67 9.92 -15.14 -7.74
CA ARG A 67 11.09 -15.26 -6.87
C ARG A 67 12.36 -15.70 -7.61
N ARG A 68 12.24 -16.51 -8.67
CA ARG A 68 13.40 -16.87 -9.50
C ARG A 68 13.82 -15.70 -10.37
N GLU A 69 12.89 -15.02 -11.01
CA GLU A 69 13.16 -13.85 -11.87
C GLU A 69 13.81 -12.72 -11.07
N LEU A 70 13.30 -12.41 -9.87
CA LEU A 70 13.90 -11.39 -8.99
C LEU A 70 15.35 -11.71 -8.63
N LYS A 71 15.74 -12.99 -8.52
CA LYS A 71 17.12 -13.41 -8.24
C LYS A 71 18.09 -13.16 -9.39
N VAL A 72 17.59 -12.98 -10.61
CA VAL A 72 18.43 -12.73 -11.80
C VAL A 72 18.99 -11.31 -11.80
N PHE A 73 18.31 -10.36 -11.16
CA PHE A 73 18.77 -8.97 -11.07
C PHE A 73 20.11 -8.87 -10.34
N SER A 74 21.06 -8.18 -10.95
CA SER A 74 22.32 -7.84 -10.29
C SER A 74 22.09 -6.81 -9.19
N PRO A 75 22.98 -6.73 -8.18
CA PRO A 75 22.89 -5.70 -7.14
C PRO A 75 22.83 -4.28 -7.71
N ALA A 76 23.66 -3.98 -8.72
CA ALA A 76 23.72 -2.66 -9.34
C ALA A 76 22.43 -2.31 -10.11
N GLN A 77 21.85 -3.27 -10.85
CA GLN A 77 20.57 -3.05 -11.53
C GLN A 77 19.45 -2.76 -10.53
N ARG A 78 19.39 -3.55 -9.45
CA ARG A 78 18.40 -3.37 -8.39
C ARG A 78 18.55 -2.02 -7.70
N GLU A 79 19.77 -1.63 -7.33
CA GLU A 79 20.04 -0.32 -6.73
C GLU A 79 19.61 0.83 -7.65
N GLN A 80 19.92 0.74 -8.95
CA GLN A 80 19.50 1.75 -9.93
C GLN A 80 17.97 1.87 -10.01
N GLU A 81 17.24 0.75 -10.05
CA GLU A 81 15.78 0.74 -10.08
C GLU A 81 15.17 1.22 -8.77
N ASP A 82 15.72 0.81 -7.63
CA ASP A 82 15.31 1.26 -6.30
C ASP A 82 15.45 2.78 -6.16
N VAL A 83 16.58 3.34 -6.60
CA VAL A 83 16.82 4.79 -6.61
C VAL A 83 15.79 5.50 -7.49
N ALA A 84 15.51 4.98 -8.69
CA ALA A 84 14.54 5.57 -9.60
C ALA A 84 13.11 5.55 -9.01
N ILE A 85 12.69 4.44 -8.41
CA ILE A 85 11.37 4.31 -7.77
C ILE A 85 11.25 5.27 -6.59
N GLN A 86 12.24 5.29 -5.68
CA GLN A 86 12.22 6.18 -4.53
C GLN A 86 12.18 7.66 -4.95
N ASN A 87 12.95 8.05 -5.97
CA ASN A 87 12.92 9.41 -6.51
C ASN A 87 11.56 9.76 -7.11
N LEU A 88 10.88 8.81 -7.77
CA LEU A 88 9.53 9.03 -8.30
C LEU A 88 8.53 9.30 -7.17
N VAL A 89 8.59 8.52 -6.08
CA VAL A 89 7.74 8.73 -4.89
C VAL A 89 8.04 10.09 -4.27
N LEU A 90 9.30 10.36 -3.92
CA LEU A 90 9.74 11.57 -3.22
C LEU A 90 9.40 12.86 -3.99
N ASN A 91 9.46 12.82 -5.33
CA ASN A 91 9.18 14.00 -6.15
C ASN A 91 7.70 14.20 -6.47
N SER A 92 6.86 13.22 -6.17
CA SER A 92 5.44 13.27 -6.50
C SER A 92 4.66 14.31 -5.67
N PRO A 93 3.64 14.97 -6.25
CA PRO A 93 2.77 15.88 -5.49
C PRO A 93 2.02 15.17 -4.36
N TRP A 94 1.56 13.93 -4.59
CA TRP A 94 0.77 13.17 -3.61
C TRP A 94 1.59 12.74 -2.39
N PHE A 95 2.89 12.44 -2.56
CA PHE A 95 3.78 12.21 -1.43
C PHE A 95 4.07 13.52 -0.69
N LYS A 96 4.36 14.60 -1.42
CA LYS A 96 4.65 15.91 -0.79
C LYS A 96 3.48 16.44 0.01
N SER A 97 2.24 16.24 -0.44
CA SER A 97 1.03 16.69 0.27
C SER A 97 0.56 15.78 1.41
N SER A 98 1.06 14.54 1.52
CA SER A 98 0.62 13.61 2.57
C SER A 98 0.99 14.09 3.97
N LYS A 99 0.25 13.66 4.98
CA LYS A 99 0.52 13.89 6.40
C LYS A 99 0.62 12.58 7.17
N GLY A 100 -0.12 11.55 6.76
CA GLY A 100 -0.01 10.19 7.30
C GLY A 100 0.34 9.19 6.21
N LEU A 101 1.31 8.31 6.48
CA LEU A 101 1.67 7.23 5.56
C LEU A 101 1.91 5.91 6.29
N CYS A 102 1.56 4.81 5.62
CA CYS A 102 1.95 3.46 6.01
C CYS A 102 2.98 2.93 5.01
N ALA A 103 4.15 2.47 5.48
CA ALA A 103 5.15 1.87 4.62
C ALA A 103 5.83 0.69 5.31
N TYR A 104 6.24 -0.29 4.51
CA TYR A 104 7.08 -1.38 4.95
C TYR A 104 8.54 -0.92 5.07
N ILE A 105 9.29 -1.55 5.98
CA ILE A 105 10.75 -1.48 5.97
C ILE A 105 11.26 -2.56 5.04
N SER A 106 11.95 -2.15 3.98
CA SER A 106 12.50 -3.08 2.99
C SER A 106 13.52 -4.02 3.63
N CYS A 107 13.36 -5.32 3.33
CA CYS A 107 14.31 -6.34 3.72
C CYS A 107 15.07 -6.84 2.49
N GLU A 108 16.40 -6.79 2.51
CA GLU A 108 17.22 -7.20 1.38
C GLU A 108 16.98 -8.66 0.99
N ALA A 109 16.88 -9.55 1.99
CA ALA A 109 16.64 -10.98 1.82
C ALA A 109 15.30 -11.28 1.11
N LEU A 110 14.32 -10.38 1.27
CA LEU A 110 13.03 -10.50 0.61
C LEU A 110 13.04 -10.04 -0.86
N ARG A 111 14.12 -9.38 -1.29
CA ARG A 111 14.26 -8.78 -2.62
C ARG A 111 13.14 -7.80 -2.98
N GLU A 112 12.73 -6.99 -2.00
CA GLU A 112 11.73 -5.93 -2.16
C GLU A 112 12.39 -4.62 -2.61
N VAL A 113 11.57 -3.69 -3.11
CA VAL A 113 12.09 -2.36 -3.45
C VAL A 113 12.59 -1.69 -2.18
N ASP A 114 13.76 -1.07 -2.23
CA ASP A 114 14.27 -0.31 -1.09
C ASP A 114 13.38 0.92 -0.81
N THR A 115 13.02 1.11 0.47
CA THR A 115 12.22 2.26 0.93
C THR A 115 12.99 3.21 1.84
N SER A 116 14.29 2.98 2.03
CA SER A 116 15.13 3.67 3.02
C SER A 116 15.11 5.20 2.89
N LYS A 117 15.19 5.75 1.66
CA LYS A 117 15.17 7.21 1.42
C LYS A 117 13.81 7.81 1.70
N ILE A 118 12.74 7.10 1.40
CA ILE A 118 11.37 7.54 1.71
C ILE A 118 11.16 7.58 3.21
N VAL A 119 11.56 6.51 3.92
CA VAL A 119 11.50 6.43 5.38
C VAL A 119 12.34 7.56 6.00
N ALA A 120 13.59 7.73 5.56
CA ALA A 120 14.47 8.78 6.05
C ALA A 120 13.86 10.18 5.82
N GLU A 121 13.31 10.47 4.65
CA GLU A 121 12.68 11.76 4.35
C GLU A 121 11.52 12.08 5.31
N VAL A 122 10.73 11.07 5.67
CA VAL A 122 9.57 11.24 6.55
C VAL A 122 9.99 11.39 8.01
N LEU A 123 11.07 10.69 8.40
CA LEU A 123 11.61 10.73 9.76
C LEU A 123 12.51 11.95 10.01
N LYS A 124 13.01 12.63 8.97
CA LYS A 124 13.77 13.87 9.12
C LYS A 124 13.02 14.81 10.06
N ASN A 125 13.67 15.22 11.13
CA ASN A 125 13.18 16.25 12.02
C ASN A 125 13.18 17.56 11.24
N SER A 126 12.06 17.88 10.60
CA SER A 126 11.80 19.25 10.18
C SER A 126 11.53 20.03 11.46
N ASP A 127 12.59 20.48 12.12
CA ASP A 127 12.48 21.64 12.99
C ASP A 127 11.72 22.69 12.19
N ALA A 128 10.66 23.20 12.81
CA ALA A 128 9.73 24.15 12.22
C ALA A 128 10.38 25.53 12.03
N GLU A 129 11.63 25.61 11.56
CA GLU A 129 12.37 26.86 11.42
C GLU A 129 11.70 27.81 10.41
N HIS A 130 10.87 27.28 9.50
CA HIS A 130 10.00 28.09 8.64
C HIS A 130 8.54 27.62 8.69
N GLY A 131 8.00 27.46 9.90
CA GLY A 131 6.67 27.96 10.24
C GLY A 131 5.40 27.37 9.62
N LEU A 132 5.39 26.30 8.80
CA LEU A 132 4.09 25.81 8.27
C LEU A 132 3.96 24.33 7.86
N GLN A 133 5.01 23.51 7.93
CA GLN A 133 4.87 22.08 7.56
C GLN A 133 4.62 21.19 8.78
N VAL A 134 3.45 20.55 8.79
CA VAL A 134 3.11 19.48 9.74
C VAL A 134 4.03 18.29 9.48
N LYS A 135 4.74 17.83 10.51
CA LYS A 135 5.57 16.61 10.44
C LYS A 135 4.71 15.43 9.98
N LYS A 136 5.14 14.75 8.93
CA LYS A 136 4.48 13.54 8.43
C LYS A 136 4.58 12.44 9.48
N LYS A 137 3.49 11.70 9.71
CA LYS A 137 3.47 10.49 10.53
C LYS A 137 3.75 9.26 9.67
N LEU A 138 4.68 8.42 10.12
CA LEU A 138 5.01 7.15 9.50
C LEU A 138 4.53 6.00 10.38
N TYR A 139 3.75 5.09 9.80
CA TYR A 139 3.35 3.84 10.43
C TYR A 139 3.97 2.67 9.68
N VAL A 140 4.46 1.68 10.43
CA VAL A 140 5.19 0.53 9.90
C VAL A 140 4.49 -0.76 10.36
N PRO A 141 4.39 -1.79 9.51
CA PRO A 141 3.77 -3.05 9.88
C PRO A 141 4.57 -3.82 10.94
N ARG A 142 3.87 -4.32 11.96
CA ARG A 142 4.33 -5.31 12.93
C ARG A 142 3.45 -6.55 12.84
N VAL A 143 4.06 -7.73 12.74
CA VAL A 143 3.32 -9.00 12.78
C VAL A 143 3.17 -9.46 14.22
N GLU A 144 1.94 -9.64 14.68
CA GLU A 144 1.65 -9.96 16.08
C GLU A 144 1.69 -11.46 16.37
N ASP A 145 1.33 -12.30 15.40
CA ASP A 145 1.17 -13.72 15.62
C ASP A 145 1.37 -14.60 14.38
N LYS A 146 1.25 -15.92 14.59
CA LYS A 146 1.37 -16.94 13.53
C LYS A 146 0.20 -16.92 12.54
N ASN A 147 -0.91 -16.28 12.89
CA ASN A 147 -2.06 -16.12 12.00
C ASN A 147 -1.89 -14.93 11.04
N SER A 148 -0.71 -14.30 11.05
CA SER A 148 -0.40 -13.14 10.21
C SER A 148 -1.28 -11.92 10.53
N HIS A 149 -1.77 -11.80 11.78
CA HIS A 149 -2.36 -10.55 12.23
C HIS A 149 -1.28 -9.47 12.28
N MET A 150 -1.63 -8.29 11.78
CA MET A 150 -0.69 -7.20 11.60
C MET A 150 -1.26 -5.91 12.19
N ARG A 151 -0.44 -5.21 12.97
CA ARG A 151 -0.68 -3.82 13.36
C ARG A 151 0.21 -2.88 12.56
N MET A 152 -0.22 -1.63 12.43
CA MET A 152 0.61 -0.56 11.87
C MET A 152 0.92 0.40 13.00
N LEU A 153 2.17 0.41 13.46
CA LEU A 153 2.58 1.21 14.61
C LEU A 153 3.41 2.39 14.14
N ARG A 154 3.20 3.54 14.77
CA ARG A 154 3.94 4.76 14.47
C ARG A 154 5.39 4.62 14.88
N ILE A 155 6.29 5.08 14.02
CA ILE A 155 7.68 5.34 14.36
C ILE A 155 8.01 6.82 14.22
N SER A 156 8.93 7.29 15.06
CA SER A 156 9.43 8.66 15.11
C SER A 156 10.90 8.76 14.71
N LYS A 157 11.63 7.65 14.84
CA LYS A 157 13.05 7.48 14.56
C LYS A 157 13.35 6.02 14.22
N ILE A 158 14.55 5.73 13.70
CA ILE A 158 14.92 4.38 13.27
C ILE A 158 15.10 3.44 14.46
N GLU A 159 15.47 3.99 15.61
CA GLU A 159 15.69 3.26 16.87
C GLU A 159 14.40 2.67 17.46
N ASP A 160 13.23 3.07 16.95
CA ASP A 160 11.93 2.49 17.31
C ASP A 160 11.73 1.09 16.67
N LEU A 161 12.62 0.69 15.74
CA LEU A 161 12.56 -0.58 15.03
C LEU A 161 13.42 -1.66 15.70
N VAL A 162 12.90 -2.89 15.72
CA VAL A 162 13.58 -4.09 16.20
C VAL A 162 13.54 -5.17 15.12
N ALA A 163 14.61 -5.97 15.03
CA ALA A 163 14.65 -7.11 14.12
C ALA A 163 13.80 -8.26 14.67
N ASN A 164 12.95 -8.85 13.83
CA ASN A 164 12.27 -10.11 14.14
C ASN A 164 13.15 -11.32 13.81
N SER A 165 12.60 -12.53 13.97
CA SER A 165 13.33 -13.79 13.74
C SER A 165 13.78 -14.03 12.29
N MET A 166 13.37 -13.17 11.35
CA MET A 166 13.77 -13.21 9.94
C MET A 166 14.63 -11.99 9.55
N ASP A 167 15.19 -11.27 10.53
CA ASP A 167 15.97 -10.04 10.34
C ASP A 167 15.21 -8.92 9.61
N ILE A 168 13.88 -8.96 9.66
CA ILE A 168 13.04 -7.87 9.17
C ILE A 168 12.82 -6.90 10.32
N LEU A 169 13.10 -5.63 10.08
CA LEU A 169 12.83 -4.56 11.02
C LEU A 169 11.32 -4.28 11.08
N GLU A 170 10.79 -4.33 12.30
CA GLU A 170 9.41 -4.00 12.64
C GLU A 170 9.40 -3.08 13.86
N PRO A 171 8.37 -2.23 14.04
CA PRO A 171 8.31 -1.38 15.22
C PRO A 171 8.13 -2.24 16.47
N SER A 172 8.83 -1.88 17.53
CA SER A 172 8.51 -2.40 18.87
C SER A 172 7.13 -1.86 19.30
N PRO A 173 6.35 -2.59 20.13
CA PRO A 173 5.13 -2.05 20.75
C PRO A 173 5.38 -0.81 21.61
N VAL A 174 6.63 -0.66 22.08
CA VAL A 174 7.12 0.47 22.88
C VAL A 174 8.27 1.13 22.13
N ASP A 175 8.24 2.46 21.99
CA ASP A 175 9.27 3.24 21.29
C ASP A 175 10.59 3.31 22.09
N ALA A 176 11.63 3.91 21.50
CA ALA A 176 12.93 3.99 22.16
C ALA A 176 12.92 4.86 23.44
N ASP A 177 11.89 5.71 23.62
CA ASP A 177 11.70 6.56 24.80
C ASP A 177 10.77 5.92 25.85
N GLN A 178 10.46 4.63 25.70
CA GLN A 178 9.62 3.82 26.61
C GLN A 178 8.12 4.20 26.62
N ASN A 179 7.61 4.79 25.52
CA ASN A 179 6.18 5.07 25.36
C ASN A 179 5.50 4.03 24.45
N GLU A 180 4.21 3.78 24.66
CA GLU A 180 3.43 2.96 23.73
C GLU A 180 3.39 3.58 22.33
N CYS A 181 3.71 2.78 21.31
CA CYS A 181 3.63 3.21 19.93
C CYS A 181 2.17 3.41 19.52
N GLU A 182 1.86 4.57 18.93
CA GLU A 182 0.52 4.88 18.39
C GLU A 182 0.12 3.87 17.31
N ASP A 183 -0.97 3.13 17.52
CA ASP A 183 -1.59 2.28 16.49
C ASP A 183 -2.32 3.15 15.46
N VAL A 184 -2.16 2.85 14.17
CA VAL A 184 -2.85 3.54 13.08
C VAL A 184 -4.37 3.56 13.26
N MET A 185 -4.94 2.54 13.91
CA MET A 185 -6.37 2.43 14.15
C MET A 185 -6.88 3.46 15.17
N LEU A 186 -5.97 4.07 15.94
CA LEU A 186 -6.23 5.15 16.89
C LEU A 186 -5.81 6.52 16.37
N ALA A 187 -5.33 6.60 15.12
CA ALA A 187 -4.86 7.85 14.55
C ALA A 187 -5.99 8.88 14.43
N THR A 188 -5.70 10.11 14.88
CA THR A 188 -6.65 11.24 14.81
C THR A 188 -6.70 11.90 13.43
N GLN A 189 -5.74 11.59 12.56
CA GLN A 189 -5.65 12.10 11.18
C GLN A 189 -5.73 10.92 10.21
N PRO A 190 -6.31 11.13 9.00
CA PRO A 190 -6.38 10.09 8.00
C PRO A 190 -4.98 9.69 7.51
N ILE A 191 -4.87 8.44 7.05
CA ILE A 191 -3.70 7.98 6.29
C ILE A 191 -3.92 8.30 4.82
N ASP A 192 -3.00 9.06 4.24
CA ASP A 192 -3.11 9.54 2.87
C ASP A 192 -2.45 8.57 1.86
N LEU A 193 -1.48 7.78 2.31
CA LEU A 193 -0.65 6.94 1.44
C LEU A 193 -0.30 5.59 2.08
N PHE A 194 -0.44 4.52 1.30
CA PHE A 194 0.07 3.19 1.63
C PHE A 194 1.11 2.76 0.60
N LEU A 195 2.34 2.51 1.04
CA LEU A 195 3.36 1.81 0.27
C LEU A 195 3.24 0.32 0.55
N LEU A 196 2.60 -0.40 -0.37
CA LEU A 196 2.28 -1.81 -0.20
C LEU A 196 3.40 -2.71 -0.76
N PRO A 197 3.98 -3.63 0.03
CA PRO A 197 4.91 -4.63 -0.50
C PRO A 197 4.16 -5.72 -1.28
N GLY A 198 4.86 -6.36 -2.22
CA GLY A 198 4.33 -7.47 -3.01
C GLY A 198 5.40 -8.11 -3.89
N LEU A 199 5.17 -9.36 -4.29
CA LEU A 199 6.04 -10.04 -5.26
C LEU A 199 5.75 -9.56 -6.68
N ALA A 200 4.47 -9.40 -7.01
CA ALA A 200 4.06 -8.95 -8.33
C ALA A 200 2.80 -8.10 -8.26
N PHE A 201 2.69 -7.19 -9.22
CA PHE A 201 1.53 -6.36 -9.47
C PHE A 201 1.21 -6.41 -10.95
N ASP A 202 -0.06 -6.19 -11.31
CA ASP A 202 -0.43 -6.00 -12.71
C ASP A 202 -0.99 -4.60 -12.97
N ARG A 203 -1.21 -4.29 -14.25
CA ARG A 203 -1.74 -3.00 -14.71
C ARG A 203 -3.15 -2.67 -14.20
N HIS A 204 -3.86 -3.63 -13.61
CA HIS A 204 -5.18 -3.42 -13.01
C HIS A 204 -5.10 -3.20 -11.50
N GLY A 205 -3.89 -3.12 -10.93
CA GLY A 205 -3.67 -2.96 -9.50
C GLY A 205 -3.83 -4.25 -8.69
N ARG A 206 -3.93 -5.42 -9.33
CA ARG A 206 -3.98 -6.70 -8.60
C ARG A 206 -2.60 -7.01 -8.03
N ARG A 207 -2.58 -7.45 -6.77
CA ARG A 207 -1.35 -7.72 -6.02
C ARG A 207 -1.19 -9.21 -5.72
N LEU A 208 0.02 -9.73 -5.89
CA LEU A 208 0.44 -11.05 -5.40
C LEU A 208 1.39 -10.88 -4.22
N GLY A 209 0.89 -11.10 -3.00
CA GLY A 209 1.70 -11.12 -1.77
C GLY A 209 2.47 -12.43 -1.56
N ARG A 210 3.12 -12.57 -0.40
CA ARG A 210 3.95 -13.74 -0.05
C ARG A 210 3.16 -14.96 0.43
N GLY A 211 1.92 -14.79 0.90
CA GLY A 211 1.03 -15.89 1.28
C GLY A 211 0.30 -15.73 2.62
N GLY A 212 0.71 -14.79 3.48
CA GLY A 212 0.04 -14.51 4.77
C GLY A 212 -1.20 -13.62 4.68
N GLY A 213 -1.61 -13.23 3.46
CA GLY A 213 -2.76 -12.36 3.16
C GLY A 213 -2.97 -12.27 1.65
#